data_AF-A0A7J0GI13-F1
#
_entry.id   AF-A0A7J0GI13-F1
#
_cell.length_a   1.000
_cell.length_b   1.000
_cell.length_c   1.000
_cell.angle_alpha   90.00
_cell.angle_beta   90.00
_cell.angle_gamma   90.00
#
_symmetry.space_group_name_H-M   'P 1'
#
loop_
_entity.id
_entity.type
_entity.pdbx_description
1 polymer ?
#
loop_
_entity_poly.entity_id
_entity_poly.type
_entity_poly.pdbx_seq_one_letter_code
_entity_poly.pdbx_strand_id
1 'polypeptide(L)'
;MGEHSRSKGWCGWFLVLVVAALIVVAVVIALKKRNDNSEPDLGPVPGPPGAVQKKYGDALKVAMQFFDIQKSGKLVNNKISWRGDSALKDGSEAKLDLSKGMYDAGDHIKFGFPMAFTATVLSWAILEYGDQMQTVNQLQPAQDSLKWITDFFINAHPSENVLFIQVGDPEADHKCWDRPETMTEKRPLTQVNTSFPGTEVVAETAAAMASASLVFKSIDSVYSSELLKHAKQLFTFADENRGSYSKSIPEVQKYYNSTGYGDELLWAASWLYHATGDESYYKYVTGKNGKSFANWGSPTWFSWDDKRPGTQVLLSRLSFFGSKGKSENIQKYRETAEAVMCGLLPKSPTATSSRTDNGLIWVSEWNALQHPVASAFLAILYSDYMLTSRTAKLSCNGKSYGPSDLRKFALSQADYVLGSNPMEMSYLVGYGDKYPQYVHHRGASIPANAKTGCSDGWKWLNSTNPNPNVAFGALVGGPFLNETYVDSRNNSMQGEPSTYNTAVMVGLLSGLLTTSSVLQSFT
;
A
#
# COMPACT_ATOMS: atom_id res chain seq x y z
N MET A 1 -88.56 -33.07 -41.52
CA MET A 1 -88.42 -31.84 -40.73
C MET A 1 -87.70 -32.23 -39.46
N GLY A 2 -86.51 -31.81 -39.08
CA GLY A 2 -85.52 -30.85 -39.55
C GLY A 2 -84.48 -30.83 -38.41
N GLU A 3 -83.20 -30.88 -38.74
CA GLU A 3 -82.09 -30.87 -37.78
C GLU A 3 -82.11 -29.65 -36.85
N HIS A 4 -81.58 -29.80 -35.63
CA HIS A 4 -80.82 -28.72 -35.00
C HIS A 4 -79.70 -29.25 -34.08
N SER A 5 -78.47 -28.99 -34.53
CA SER A 5 -77.21 -29.02 -33.80
C SER A 5 -77.17 -27.97 -32.67
N ARG A 6 -76.44 -28.26 -31.58
CA ARG A 6 -75.62 -27.24 -30.89
C ARG A 6 -74.53 -27.84 -29.99
N SER A 7 -73.32 -27.91 -30.53
CA SER A 7 -72.06 -27.88 -29.80
C SER A 7 -71.86 -26.48 -29.20
N LYS A 8 -71.99 -26.33 -27.88
CA LYS A 8 -71.71 -25.05 -27.17
C LYS A 8 -71.00 -25.19 -25.81
N GLY A 9 -70.54 -26.37 -25.43
CA GLY A 9 -69.88 -26.59 -24.13
C GLY A 9 -68.36 -26.45 -24.12
N TRP A 10 -67.69 -26.77 -25.23
CA TRP A 10 -66.23 -26.99 -25.22
C TRP A 10 -65.40 -25.73 -25.53
N CYS A 11 -65.98 -24.80 -26.29
CA CYS A 11 -65.28 -23.59 -26.74
C CYS A 11 -65.06 -22.57 -25.60
N GLY A 12 -65.96 -22.53 -24.61
CA GLY A 12 -65.85 -21.61 -23.47
C GLY A 12 -64.71 -21.96 -22.51
N TRP A 13 -64.53 -23.24 -22.20
CA TRP A 13 -63.45 -23.71 -21.32
C TRP A 13 -62.06 -23.54 -21.94
N PHE A 14 -61.95 -23.73 -23.26
CA PHE A 14 -60.70 -23.49 -23.97
C PHE A 14 -60.30 -22.01 -23.92
N LEU A 15 -61.26 -21.10 -24.07
CA LEU A 15 -61.04 -19.66 -23.97
C LEU A 15 -60.59 -19.24 -22.58
N VAL A 16 -61.17 -19.82 -21.52
CA VAL A 16 -60.75 -19.56 -20.13
C VAL A 16 -59.31 -20.02 -19.87
N LEU A 17 -58.93 -21.19 -20.38
CA LEU A 17 -57.56 -21.72 -20.23
C LEU A 17 -56.52 -20.87 -20.98
N VAL A 18 -56.86 -20.38 -22.18
CA VAL A 18 -55.98 -19.49 -22.96
C VAL A 18 -55.78 -18.16 -22.25
N VAL A 19 -56.85 -17.57 -21.71
CA VAL A 19 -56.77 -16.32 -20.95
C VAL A 19 -55.95 -16.50 -19.66
N ALA A 20 -56.15 -17.60 -18.94
CA ALA A 20 -55.37 -17.91 -17.74
C ALA A 20 -53.88 -18.08 -18.06
N ALA A 21 -53.54 -18.78 -19.15
CA ALA A 21 -52.15 -18.94 -19.59
C ALA A 21 -51.50 -17.59 -19.97
N LEU A 22 -52.24 -16.71 -20.66
CA LEU A 22 -51.75 -15.37 -21.01
C LEU A 22 -51.52 -14.49 -19.77
N ILE A 23 -52.38 -14.60 -18.75
CA ILE A 23 -52.19 -13.88 -17.47
C ILE A 23 -50.94 -14.39 -16.76
N VAL A 24 -50.72 -15.70 -16.70
CA VAL A 24 -49.51 -16.27 -16.08
C VAL A 24 -48.25 -15.82 -16.81
N VAL A 25 -48.25 -15.84 -18.15
CA VAL A 25 -47.12 -15.35 -18.95
C VAL A 25 -46.88 -13.86 -18.73
N ALA A 26 -47.93 -13.03 -18.67
CA ALA A 26 -47.81 -11.60 -18.39
C ALA A 26 -47.27 -11.34 -16.98
N VAL A 27 -47.68 -12.11 -15.98
CA VAL A 27 -47.16 -12.02 -14.60
C VAL A 27 -45.70 -12.44 -14.55
N VAL A 28 -45.30 -13.51 -15.23
CA VAL A 28 -43.90 -13.96 -15.29
C VAL A 28 -43.03 -12.91 -16.01
N ILE A 29 -43.51 -12.33 -17.11
CA ILE A 29 -42.80 -11.25 -17.82
C ILE A 29 -42.69 -10.01 -16.94
N ALA A 30 -43.75 -9.63 -16.22
CA ALA A 30 -43.74 -8.50 -15.31
C ALA A 30 -42.79 -8.70 -14.11
N LEU A 31 -42.74 -9.90 -13.54
CA LEU A 31 -41.80 -10.27 -12.47
C LEU A 31 -40.36 -10.29 -12.97
N LYS A 32 -40.11 -10.83 -14.18
CA LYS A 32 -38.79 -10.83 -14.80
C LYS A 32 -38.32 -9.41 -15.14
N LYS A 33 -39.22 -8.56 -15.66
CA LYS A 33 -38.94 -7.15 -15.95
C LYS A 33 -38.76 -6.31 -14.67
N ARG A 34 -39.36 -6.71 -13.54
CA ARG A 34 -39.13 -6.09 -12.22
C ARG A 34 -37.77 -6.51 -11.63
N ASN A 35 -37.30 -7.73 -11.89
CA ASN A 35 -35.94 -8.16 -11.54
C ASN A 35 -34.86 -7.54 -12.46
N ASP A 36 -35.18 -7.25 -13.73
CA ASP A 36 -34.26 -6.59 -14.66
C ASP A 36 -34.23 -5.06 -14.48
N ASN A 37 -35.30 -4.45 -13.92
CA ASN A 37 -35.41 -3.01 -13.65
C ASN A 37 -35.15 -2.61 -12.19
N SER A 38 -34.68 -3.51 -11.32
CA SER A 38 -34.09 -3.06 -10.06
C SER A 38 -32.79 -2.36 -10.40
N GLU A 39 -32.71 -1.03 -10.18
CA GLU A 39 -31.44 -0.36 -9.99
C GLU A 39 -30.55 -1.26 -9.11
N PRO A 40 -29.25 -1.43 -9.45
CA PRO A 40 -28.38 -2.22 -8.61
C PRO A 40 -28.48 -1.62 -7.20
N ASP A 41 -28.96 -2.41 -6.26
CA ASP A 41 -28.90 -2.11 -4.84
C ASP A 41 -27.43 -1.89 -4.51
N LEU A 42 -27.00 -0.63 -4.57
CA LEU A 42 -25.74 -0.14 -4.06
C LEU A 42 -25.86 -0.32 -2.54
N GLY A 43 -25.75 -1.57 -2.11
CA GLY A 43 -26.04 -1.95 -0.74
C GLY A 43 -25.31 -1.00 0.19
N PRO A 44 -26.01 -0.43 1.21
CA PRO A 44 -25.46 0.64 2.01
C PRO A 44 -24.13 0.18 2.59
N VAL A 45 -23.08 0.93 2.26
CA VAL A 45 -21.80 0.76 2.91
C VAL A 45 -21.99 1.04 4.41
N PRO A 46 -21.32 0.33 5.34
CA PRO A 46 -21.54 0.53 6.76
C PRO A 46 -21.32 1.99 7.19
N GLY A 47 -22.39 2.62 7.70
CA GLY A 47 -22.43 4.00 8.19
C GLY A 47 -23.16 4.96 7.23
N PRO A 48 -23.85 6.00 7.73
CA PRO A 48 -24.36 7.06 6.85
C PRO A 48 -23.20 7.68 6.06
N PRO A 49 -23.37 8.08 4.78
CA PRO A 49 -22.33 8.74 4.00
C PRO A 49 -21.66 9.87 4.80
N GLY A 50 -20.33 9.82 4.95
CA GLY A 50 -19.57 10.80 5.74
C GLY A 50 -19.44 10.51 7.24
N ALA A 51 -20.03 9.42 7.78
CA ALA A 51 -19.83 9.05 9.17
C ALA A 51 -18.44 8.46 9.40
N VAL A 52 -17.65 9.12 10.25
CA VAL A 52 -16.31 8.67 10.61
C VAL A 52 -16.38 7.40 11.46
N GLN A 53 -15.79 6.32 10.95
CA GLN A 53 -15.63 5.06 11.64
C GLN A 53 -14.53 5.20 12.71
N LYS A 54 -14.96 5.47 13.95
CA LYS A 54 -14.07 5.71 15.09
C LYS A 54 -12.98 4.65 15.26
N LYS A 55 -13.31 3.36 15.02
CA LYS A 55 -12.36 2.24 15.08
C LYS A 55 -11.11 2.49 14.24
N TYR A 56 -11.29 2.86 12.97
CA TYR A 56 -10.19 3.10 12.03
C TYR A 56 -9.55 4.47 12.24
N GLY A 57 -10.32 5.47 12.71
CA GLY A 57 -9.79 6.77 13.14
C GLY A 57 -8.79 6.67 14.27
N ASP A 58 -9.10 5.86 15.29
CA ASP A 58 -8.21 5.63 16.43
C ASP A 58 -6.98 4.80 16.00
N ALA A 59 -7.17 3.77 15.15
CA ALA A 59 -6.06 2.98 14.61
C ALA A 59 -5.10 3.83 13.75
N LEU A 60 -5.63 4.75 12.93
CA LEU A 60 -4.81 5.62 12.08
C LEU A 60 -3.91 6.54 12.92
N LYS A 61 -4.44 7.13 14.00
CA LYS A 61 -3.67 7.95 14.94
C LYS A 61 -2.55 7.16 15.62
N VAL A 62 -2.76 5.87 15.86
CA VAL A 62 -1.72 4.98 16.41
C VAL A 62 -0.68 4.68 15.33
N ALA A 63 -1.09 4.22 14.15
CA ALA A 63 -0.20 3.87 13.03
C ALA A 63 0.75 5.01 12.64
N MET A 64 0.25 6.25 12.60
CA MET A 64 1.06 7.42 12.24
C MET A 64 2.25 7.69 13.18
N GLN A 65 2.19 7.25 14.45
CA GLN A 65 3.27 7.51 15.41
C GLN A 65 4.55 6.73 15.09
N PHE A 66 4.45 5.63 14.33
CA PHE A 66 5.62 4.84 14.00
C PHE A 66 6.59 5.60 13.09
N PHE A 67 6.09 6.47 12.20
CA PHE A 67 6.96 7.32 11.40
C PHE A 67 7.79 8.27 12.26
N ASP A 68 7.22 8.84 13.31
CA ASP A 68 7.97 9.66 14.28
C ASP A 68 9.01 8.82 15.04
N ILE A 69 8.68 7.56 15.35
CA ILE A 69 9.59 6.57 15.96
C ILE A 69 10.73 6.16 15.02
N GLN A 70 10.57 6.24 13.70
CA GLN A 70 11.60 5.84 12.74
C GLN A 70 12.47 7.01 12.25
N LYS A 71 12.13 8.27 12.54
CA LYS A 71 12.92 9.44 12.11
C LYS A 71 14.37 9.34 12.59
N SER A 72 15.30 9.52 11.67
CA SER A 72 16.73 9.74 11.94
C SER A 72 17.08 11.22 11.79
N GLY A 73 18.19 11.66 12.37
CA GLY A 73 18.68 13.03 12.29
C GLY A 73 18.32 13.85 13.54
N LYS A 74 18.35 15.17 13.38
CA LYS A 74 17.98 16.12 14.44
C LYS A 74 16.46 16.25 14.51
N LEU A 75 15.83 15.72 15.54
CA LEU A 75 14.37 15.67 15.64
C LEU A 75 13.79 17.06 15.94
N VAL A 76 12.75 17.45 15.22
CA VAL A 76 12.04 18.73 15.40
C VAL A 76 10.62 18.44 15.84
N ASN A 77 10.13 19.16 16.88
CA ASN A 77 8.80 18.95 17.47
C ASN A 77 8.53 17.47 17.87
N ASN A 78 9.56 16.79 18.39
CA ASN A 78 9.50 15.37 18.71
C ASN A 78 8.41 15.08 19.77
N LYS A 79 7.47 14.20 19.44
CA LYS A 79 6.41 13.73 20.33
C LYS A 79 6.76 12.42 21.04
N ILE A 80 7.81 11.73 20.59
CA ILE A 80 8.23 10.44 21.12
C ILE A 80 9.30 10.69 22.19
N SER A 81 8.88 10.73 23.45
CA SER A 81 9.72 11.13 24.60
C SER A 81 10.98 10.29 24.80
N TRP A 82 10.98 9.05 24.31
CA TRP A 82 12.09 8.12 24.41
C TRP A 82 12.96 8.10 23.15
N ARG A 83 12.69 8.92 22.12
CA ARG A 83 13.57 9.12 20.96
C ARG A 83 14.34 10.43 21.09
N GLY A 84 15.55 10.47 20.56
CA GLY A 84 16.38 11.67 20.49
C GLY A 84 17.12 11.80 19.17
N ASP A 85 17.93 12.86 19.08
CA ASP A 85 18.78 13.15 17.93
C ASP A 85 19.76 12.00 17.68
N SER A 86 19.86 11.54 16.43
CA SER A 86 20.71 10.42 16.05
C SER A 86 21.31 10.59 14.66
N ALA A 87 22.40 9.88 14.39
CA ALA A 87 23.04 9.81 13.06
C ALA A 87 23.31 11.19 12.39
N LEU A 88 23.65 12.20 13.21
CA LEU A 88 23.80 13.60 12.80
C LEU A 88 24.95 13.85 11.80
N LYS A 89 25.82 12.86 11.60
CA LYS A 89 27.00 12.96 10.71
C LYS A 89 26.85 12.14 9.43
N ASP A 90 25.70 11.47 9.23
CA ASP A 90 25.41 10.73 8.01
C ASP A 90 25.56 11.66 6.80
N GLY A 91 26.35 11.23 5.79
CA GLY A 91 26.62 12.02 4.58
C GLY A 91 27.91 12.86 4.61
N SER A 92 28.51 13.08 5.79
CA SER A 92 29.66 13.98 5.93
C SER A 92 30.90 13.58 5.12
N GLU A 93 31.13 12.28 4.91
CA GLU A 93 32.23 11.78 4.07
C GLU A 93 32.08 12.16 2.58
N ALA A 94 30.84 12.37 2.11
CA ALA A 94 30.52 12.84 0.77
C ALA A 94 30.24 14.36 0.72
N LYS A 95 30.42 15.09 1.83
CA LYS A 95 30.03 16.50 1.98
C LYS A 95 28.54 16.76 1.72
N LEU A 96 27.69 15.81 2.09
CA LEU A 96 26.23 15.89 2.02
C LEU A 96 25.62 15.86 3.42
N ASP A 97 24.40 16.38 3.56
CA ASP A 97 23.58 16.17 4.76
C ASP A 97 22.60 15.02 4.50
N LEU A 98 22.97 13.82 4.93
CA LEU A 98 22.12 12.62 4.86
C LEU A 98 21.58 12.25 6.25
N SER A 99 21.51 13.21 7.18
CA SER A 99 21.10 12.98 8.56
C SER A 99 19.61 12.64 8.70
N LYS A 100 18.74 13.23 7.87
CA LYS A 100 17.29 12.91 7.81
C LYS A 100 17.02 11.52 7.21
N GLY A 101 15.75 11.23 6.92
CA GLY A 101 15.27 9.94 6.48
C GLY A 101 14.77 9.10 7.65
N MET A 102 14.42 7.85 7.37
CA MET A 102 13.90 6.91 8.36
C MET A 102 14.83 5.72 8.51
N TYR A 103 14.92 5.20 9.73
CA TYR A 103 15.39 3.83 9.92
C TYR A 103 14.35 2.87 9.34
N ASP A 104 14.83 1.79 8.73
CA ASP A 104 13.98 0.92 7.92
C ASP A 104 12.98 0.11 8.75
N ALA A 105 13.48 -0.53 9.82
CA ALA A 105 12.76 -1.50 10.63
C ALA A 105 13.16 -1.40 12.12
N GLY A 106 13.57 -2.50 12.74
CA GLY A 106 14.10 -2.51 14.11
C GLY A 106 15.58 -2.12 14.23
N ASP A 107 16.23 -1.85 13.10
CA ASP A 107 17.63 -1.50 12.93
C ASP A 107 17.88 0.00 12.80
N HIS A 108 19.14 0.39 12.55
CA HIS A 108 19.48 1.78 12.31
C HIS A 108 19.99 2.02 10.88
N ILE A 109 19.65 1.14 9.94
CA ILE A 109 20.01 1.33 8.54
C ILE A 109 18.97 2.20 7.84
N LYS A 110 19.45 3.09 6.97
CA LYS A 110 18.60 3.83 6.03
C LYS A 110 18.63 3.11 4.69
N PHE A 111 17.76 2.12 4.48
CA PHE A 111 17.62 1.46 3.19
C PHE A 111 16.74 2.29 2.24
N GLY A 112 17.32 2.78 1.15
CA GLY A 112 16.67 3.71 0.23
C GLY A 112 15.51 3.09 -0.55
N PHE A 113 15.60 1.81 -0.94
CA PHE A 113 14.56 1.17 -1.75
C PHE A 113 13.22 1.01 -1.01
N PRO A 114 13.13 0.36 0.17
CA PRO A 114 11.90 0.31 0.95
C PRO A 114 11.46 1.68 1.47
N MET A 115 12.39 2.60 1.75
CA MET A 115 12.06 3.97 2.16
C MET A 115 11.38 4.75 1.02
N ALA A 116 11.83 4.57 -0.22
CA ALA A 116 11.23 5.21 -1.38
C ALA A 116 9.81 4.69 -1.60
N PHE A 117 9.62 3.37 -1.50
CA PHE A 117 8.29 2.77 -1.55
C PHE A 117 7.37 3.28 -0.43
N THR A 118 7.88 3.44 0.79
CA THR A 118 7.15 4.07 1.91
C THR A 118 6.64 5.46 1.55
N ALA A 119 7.50 6.30 0.97
CA ALA A 119 7.12 7.65 0.53
C ALA A 119 6.10 7.64 -0.62
N THR A 120 6.24 6.74 -1.60
CA THR A 120 5.29 6.64 -2.70
C THR A 120 3.90 6.21 -2.21
N VAL A 121 3.81 5.21 -1.34
CA VAL A 121 2.54 4.75 -0.77
C VAL A 121 1.92 5.80 0.14
N LEU A 122 2.71 6.47 0.97
CA LEU A 122 2.19 7.56 1.83
C LEU A 122 1.68 8.73 0.98
N SER A 123 2.37 9.07 -0.11
CA SER A 123 1.90 10.07 -1.08
C SER A 123 0.59 9.63 -1.74
N TRP A 124 0.49 8.38 -2.17
CA TRP A 124 -0.74 7.84 -2.76
C TRP A 124 -1.91 7.90 -1.78
N ALA A 125 -1.69 7.51 -0.53
CA ALA A 125 -2.70 7.60 0.53
C ALA A 125 -3.14 9.04 0.79
N ILE A 126 -2.23 10.02 0.82
CA ILE A 126 -2.57 11.43 1.02
C ILE A 126 -3.35 11.98 -0.18
N LEU A 127 -2.97 11.62 -1.41
CA LEU A 127 -3.67 12.07 -2.61
C LEU A 127 -5.09 11.52 -2.71
N GLU A 128 -5.30 10.26 -2.35
CA GLU A 128 -6.61 9.63 -2.43
C GLU A 128 -7.48 9.95 -1.23
N TYR A 129 -6.87 10.06 -0.05
CA TYR A 129 -7.59 10.08 1.22
C TYR A 129 -7.24 11.21 2.19
N GLY A 130 -6.58 12.27 1.71
CA GLY A 130 -6.10 13.36 2.57
C GLY A 130 -7.22 14.10 3.31
N ASP A 131 -8.39 14.24 2.69
CA ASP A 131 -9.58 14.83 3.31
C ASP A 131 -10.14 13.93 4.43
N GLN A 132 -10.09 12.60 4.31
CA GLN A 132 -10.48 11.73 5.43
C GLN A 132 -9.43 11.78 6.55
N MET A 133 -8.13 11.76 6.22
CA MET A 133 -7.07 11.95 7.23
C MET A 133 -7.28 13.27 8.00
N GLN A 134 -7.73 14.33 7.33
CA GLN A 134 -8.02 15.62 7.96
C GLN A 134 -9.15 15.53 9.00
N THR A 135 -10.19 14.71 8.77
CA THR A 135 -11.29 14.54 9.75
C THR A 135 -10.84 14.02 11.11
N VAL A 136 -9.68 13.36 11.17
CA VAL A 136 -9.07 12.83 12.40
C VAL A 136 -7.71 13.47 12.73
N ASN A 137 -7.41 14.61 12.11
CA ASN A 137 -6.19 15.41 12.30
C ASN A 137 -4.89 14.66 11.99
N GLN A 138 -4.90 13.75 11.01
CA GLN A 138 -3.73 12.96 10.59
C GLN A 138 -3.13 13.40 9.24
N LEU A 139 -3.76 14.34 8.52
CA LEU A 139 -3.24 14.84 7.24
C LEU A 139 -1.87 15.54 7.40
N GLN A 140 -1.78 16.53 8.30
CA GLN A 140 -0.53 17.25 8.53
C GLN A 140 0.60 16.31 9.04
N PRO A 141 0.37 15.42 10.04
CA PRO A 141 1.38 14.42 10.41
C PRO A 141 1.87 13.53 9.25
N ALA A 142 0.96 13.16 8.33
CA ALA A 142 1.32 12.38 7.15
C ALA A 142 2.19 13.18 6.17
N GLN A 143 1.84 14.44 5.92
CA GLN A 143 2.62 15.36 5.10
C GLN A 143 4.01 15.65 5.70
N ASP A 144 4.09 15.84 7.02
CA ASP A 144 5.35 16.08 7.72
C ASP A 144 6.28 14.85 7.65
N SER A 145 5.72 13.65 7.80
CA SER A 145 6.46 12.40 7.67
C SER A 145 6.93 12.17 6.24
N LEU A 146 6.08 12.44 5.24
CA LEU A 146 6.45 12.38 3.82
C LEU A 146 7.59 13.35 3.52
N LYS A 147 7.47 14.62 3.97
CA LYS A 147 8.50 15.64 3.77
C LYS A 147 9.83 15.24 4.40
N TRP A 148 9.81 14.59 5.56
CA TRP A 148 11.03 14.11 6.22
C TRP A 148 11.81 13.11 5.36
N ILE A 149 11.08 12.21 4.67
CA ILE A 149 11.67 11.23 3.76
C ILE A 149 12.16 11.93 2.48
N THR A 150 11.36 12.80 1.88
CA THR A 150 11.73 13.44 0.61
C THR A 150 12.86 14.47 0.76
N ASP A 151 12.99 15.12 1.92
CA ASP A 151 14.17 15.95 2.24
C ASP A 151 15.46 15.12 2.23
N PHE A 152 15.41 13.88 2.72
CA PHE A 152 16.56 12.96 2.61
C PHE A 152 16.84 12.60 1.14
N PHE A 153 15.82 12.31 0.34
CA PHE A 153 16.03 11.95 -1.07
C PHE A 153 16.56 13.09 -1.94
N ILE A 154 16.16 14.34 -1.67
CA ILE A 154 16.75 15.52 -2.34
C ILE A 154 18.26 15.55 -2.09
N ASN A 155 18.68 15.41 -0.83
CA ASN A 155 20.10 15.43 -0.47
C ASN A 155 20.86 14.19 -0.94
N ALA A 156 20.19 13.04 -1.00
CA ALA A 156 20.74 11.78 -1.50
C ALA A 156 20.93 11.77 -3.02
N HIS A 157 20.35 12.72 -3.76
CA HIS A 157 20.48 12.87 -5.21
C HIS A 157 21.24 14.17 -5.58
N PRO A 158 22.57 14.23 -5.34
CA PRO A 158 23.35 15.45 -5.54
C PRO A 158 23.63 15.82 -7.01
N SER A 159 23.49 14.86 -7.93
CA SER A 159 23.72 15.06 -9.36
C SER A 159 22.93 14.04 -10.18
N GLU A 160 22.60 14.38 -11.43
CA GLU A 160 21.60 13.68 -12.26
C GLU A 160 21.71 12.15 -12.32
N ASN A 161 22.94 11.60 -12.28
CA ASN A 161 23.21 10.17 -12.38
C ASN A 161 23.89 9.58 -11.13
N VAL A 162 23.62 10.14 -9.95
CA VAL A 162 24.13 9.64 -8.66
C VAL A 162 23.01 9.66 -7.64
N LEU A 163 22.73 8.51 -7.03
CA LEU A 163 21.80 8.40 -5.91
C LEU A 163 22.45 7.62 -4.77
N PHE A 164 22.48 8.21 -3.58
CA PHE A 164 22.83 7.52 -2.34
C PHE A 164 21.64 6.70 -1.85
N ILE A 165 21.79 5.37 -1.86
CA ILE A 165 20.70 4.43 -1.62
C ILE A 165 20.79 3.76 -0.25
N GLN A 166 21.89 3.94 0.48
CA GLN A 166 22.05 3.38 1.81
C GLN A 166 22.97 4.25 2.66
N VAL A 167 22.65 4.36 3.95
CA VAL A 167 23.55 4.89 4.97
C VAL A 167 23.65 3.90 6.12
N GLY A 168 24.87 3.48 6.41
CA GLY A 168 25.17 2.40 7.34
C GLY A 168 25.67 1.13 6.64
N ASP A 169 26.47 0.35 7.37
CA ASP A 169 26.83 -1.01 7.00
C ASP A 169 25.89 -1.97 7.74
N PRO A 170 24.96 -2.64 7.04
CA PRO A 170 23.98 -3.52 7.66
C PRO A 170 24.63 -4.67 8.42
N GLU A 171 25.77 -5.20 7.96
CA GLU A 171 26.42 -6.31 8.66
C GLU A 171 27.03 -5.84 9.99
N ALA A 172 27.56 -4.62 10.04
CA ALA A 172 28.06 -4.04 11.27
C ALA A 172 26.91 -3.67 12.24
N ASP A 173 25.88 -2.99 11.73
CA ASP A 173 24.70 -2.56 12.49
C ASP A 173 23.94 -3.75 13.10
N HIS A 174 23.83 -4.86 12.34
CA HIS A 174 23.15 -6.07 12.79
C HIS A 174 23.97 -6.91 13.79
N LYS A 175 25.26 -6.60 13.97
CA LYS A 175 26.09 -7.15 15.06
C LYS A 175 25.96 -6.32 16.36
N CYS A 176 25.15 -5.28 16.35
CA CYS A 176 24.98 -4.35 17.45
C CYS A 176 23.51 -4.23 17.89
N TRP A 177 23.32 -4.08 19.21
CA TRP A 177 22.00 -3.87 19.80
C TRP A 177 22.02 -2.64 20.72
N ASP A 178 22.20 -1.45 20.16
CA ASP A 178 22.28 -0.20 20.91
C ASP A 178 21.10 0.73 20.61
N ARG A 179 21.10 1.94 21.17
CA ARG A 179 20.10 2.96 20.83
C ARG A 179 20.59 3.75 19.62
N PRO A 180 19.69 4.28 18.77
CA PRO A 180 20.10 5.08 17.62
C PRO A 180 20.88 6.33 18.04
N GLU A 181 20.55 6.90 19.21
CA GLU A 181 21.22 8.10 19.75
C GLU A 181 22.65 7.83 20.25
N THR A 182 23.02 6.57 20.47
CA THR A 182 24.32 6.18 21.04
C THR A 182 25.18 5.36 20.08
N MET A 183 24.77 5.22 18.82
CA MET A 183 25.55 4.52 17.80
C MET A 183 26.98 5.05 17.70
N THR A 184 27.94 4.12 17.65
CA THR A 184 29.36 4.46 17.52
C THR A 184 30.00 3.88 16.27
N GLU A 185 29.35 2.90 15.60
CA GLU A 185 29.87 2.36 14.36
C GLU A 185 30.00 3.43 13.28
N LYS A 186 30.93 3.19 12.35
CA LYS A 186 30.96 3.94 11.10
C LYS A 186 29.70 3.64 10.31
N ARG A 187 29.13 4.67 9.71
CA ARG A 187 27.92 4.59 8.89
C ARG A 187 28.25 4.95 7.44
N PRO A 188 28.89 4.03 6.68
CA PRO A 188 29.34 4.31 5.32
C PRO A 188 28.17 4.56 4.37
N LEU A 189 28.46 5.22 3.26
CA LEU A 189 27.50 5.54 2.22
C LEU A 189 27.59 4.55 1.05
N THR A 190 26.43 4.02 0.63
CA THR A 190 26.32 3.25 -0.62
C THR A 190 25.55 4.07 -1.64
N GLN A 191 26.08 4.16 -2.87
CA GLN A 191 25.45 4.87 -3.97
C GLN A 191 25.36 4.00 -5.22
N VAL A 192 24.41 4.34 -6.09
CA VAL A 192 24.34 3.87 -7.47
C VAL A 192 24.66 5.02 -8.42
N ASN A 193 25.27 4.68 -9.55
CA ASN A 193 25.67 5.62 -10.59
C ASN A 193 25.74 4.90 -11.95
N THR A 194 26.22 5.57 -12.99
CA THR A 194 26.32 4.97 -14.34
C THR A 194 27.26 3.76 -14.43
N SER A 195 28.23 3.61 -13.49
CA SER A 195 29.12 2.44 -13.42
C SER A 195 28.54 1.29 -12.59
N PHE A 196 27.74 1.62 -11.57
CA PHE A 196 27.05 0.69 -10.70
C PHE A 196 25.55 1.02 -10.72
N PRO A 197 24.84 0.62 -11.79
CA PRO A 197 23.43 0.99 -11.96
C PRO A 197 22.54 0.35 -10.89
N GLY A 198 21.39 0.98 -10.65
CA GLY A 198 20.39 0.47 -9.72
C GLY A 198 19.00 0.93 -10.09
N THR A 199 18.49 0.44 -11.22
CA THR A 199 17.25 0.88 -11.83
C THR A 199 16.08 0.87 -10.86
N GLU A 200 15.94 -0.17 -10.04
CA GLU A 200 14.82 -0.36 -9.11
C GLU A 200 14.70 0.79 -8.12
N VAL A 201 15.76 0.98 -7.33
CA VAL A 201 15.78 1.99 -6.26
C VAL A 201 15.76 3.41 -6.82
N VAL A 202 16.39 3.65 -7.98
CA VAL A 202 16.36 4.95 -8.64
C VAL A 202 14.95 5.27 -9.17
N ALA A 203 14.30 4.30 -9.83
CA ALA A 203 12.94 4.49 -10.35
C ALA A 203 11.90 4.57 -9.22
N GLU A 204 12.01 3.79 -8.15
CA GLU A 204 11.12 3.96 -6.98
C GLU A 204 11.32 5.32 -6.32
N THR A 205 12.55 5.83 -6.23
CA THR A 205 12.81 7.19 -5.71
C THR A 205 12.22 8.26 -6.64
N ALA A 206 12.25 8.04 -7.96
CA ALA A 206 11.56 8.90 -8.92
C ALA A 206 10.03 8.87 -8.71
N ALA A 207 9.44 7.70 -8.48
CA ALA A 207 8.02 7.54 -8.16
C ALA A 207 7.64 8.27 -6.86
N ALA A 208 8.46 8.14 -5.81
CA ALA A 208 8.28 8.80 -4.53
C ALA A 208 8.29 10.33 -4.68
N MET A 209 9.27 10.88 -5.39
CA MET A 209 9.35 12.32 -5.60
C MET A 209 8.26 12.86 -6.54
N ALA A 210 7.90 12.11 -7.60
CA ALA A 210 6.82 12.51 -8.50
C ALA A 210 5.47 12.54 -7.79
N SER A 211 5.14 11.49 -7.03
CA SER A 211 3.90 11.43 -6.24
C SER A 211 3.87 12.47 -5.11
N ALA A 212 4.98 12.67 -4.40
CA ALA A 212 5.08 13.72 -3.38
C ALA A 212 4.94 15.13 -3.96
N SER A 213 5.45 15.37 -5.19
CA SER A 213 5.28 16.67 -5.86
C SER A 213 3.81 17.05 -6.04
N LEU A 214 2.93 16.07 -6.29
CA LEU A 214 1.48 16.27 -6.37
C LEU A 214 0.90 16.66 -5.01
N VAL A 215 1.32 15.97 -3.93
CA VAL A 215 0.86 16.28 -2.55
C VAL A 215 1.20 17.72 -2.17
N PHE A 216 2.43 18.16 -2.44
CA PHE A 216 2.89 19.48 -2.04
C PHE A 216 2.53 20.59 -3.03
N LYS A 217 1.93 20.28 -4.18
CA LYS A 217 1.69 21.25 -5.27
C LYS A 217 0.94 22.52 -4.81
N SER A 218 -0.09 22.36 -3.98
CA SER A 218 -0.90 23.47 -3.44
C SER A 218 -0.43 23.97 -2.08
N ILE A 219 0.50 23.26 -1.42
CA ILE A 219 0.99 23.54 -0.06
C ILE A 219 2.29 24.35 -0.15
N ASP A 220 3.21 23.91 -1.00
CA ASP A 220 4.52 24.51 -1.27
C ASP A 220 4.92 24.22 -2.72
N SER A 221 4.57 25.14 -3.62
CA SER A 221 4.80 24.99 -5.06
C SER A 221 6.29 24.98 -5.42
N VAL A 222 7.15 25.61 -4.61
CA VAL A 222 8.61 25.64 -4.83
C VAL A 222 9.18 24.26 -4.53
N TYR A 223 8.85 23.71 -3.37
CA TYR A 223 9.26 22.36 -2.99
C TYR A 223 8.69 21.29 -3.93
N SER A 224 7.42 21.42 -4.33
CA SER A 224 6.80 20.57 -5.35
C SER A 224 7.59 20.57 -6.66
N SER A 225 8.01 21.74 -7.13
CA SER A 225 8.81 21.87 -8.37
C SER A 225 10.20 21.26 -8.24
N GLU A 226 10.83 21.39 -7.07
CA GLU A 226 12.12 20.76 -6.75
C GLU A 226 12.01 19.24 -6.77
N LEU A 227 11.02 18.67 -6.09
CA LEU A 227 10.74 17.23 -6.11
C LEU A 227 10.52 16.72 -7.53
N LEU A 228 9.70 17.42 -8.32
CA LEU A 228 9.41 17.02 -9.70
C LEU A 228 10.66 17.08 -10.60
N LYS A 229 11.57 18.03 -10.37
CA LYS A 229 12.85 18.10 -11.07
C LYS A 229 13.70 16.86 -10.79
N HIS A 230 13.91 16.52 -9.52
CA HIS A 230 14.67 15.34 -9.15
C HIS A 230 14.00 14.05 -9.65
N ALA A 231 12.67 13.96 -9.61
CA ALA A 231 11.92 12.81 -10.12
C ALA A 231 12.18 12.55 -11.61
N LYS A 232 12.17 13.61 -12.43
CA LYS A 232 12.45 13.50 -13.87
C LYS A 232 13.88 13.05 -14.14
N GLN A 233 14.85 13.65 -13.44
CA GLN A 233 16.26 13.30 -13.56
C GLN A 233 16.53 11.84 -13.15
N LEU A 234 15.97 11.40 -12.02
CA LEU A 234 16.10 10.02 -11.56
C LEU A 234 15.46 9.02 -12.52
N PHE A 235 14.28 9.33 -13.07
CA PHE A 235 13.67 8.45 -14.07
C PHE A 235 14.53 8.31 -15.33
N THR A 236 15.06 9.43 -15.85
CA THR A 236 16.01 9.40 -16.98
C THR A 236 17.24 8.56 -16.63
N PHE A 237 17.84 8.78 -15.46
CA PHE A 237 18.99 8.00 -14.98
C PHE A 237 18.68 6.49 -14.93
N ALA A 238 17.56 6.10 -14.32
CA ALA A 238 17.13 4.70 -14.23
C ALA A 238 16.90 4.05 -15.60
N ASP A 239 16.23 4.76 -16.51
CA ASP A 239 15.85 4.21 -17.81
C ASP A 239 17.02 4.13 -18.79
N GLU A 240 17.95 5.08 -18.76
CA GLU A 240 19.13 5.11 -19.63
C GLU A 240 20.27 4.20 -19.13
N ASN A 241 20.35 3.93 -17.82
CA ASN A 241 21.39 3.13 -17.20
C ASN A 241 20.81 1.87 -16.55
N ARG A 242 20.14 1.04 -17.36
CA ARG A 242 19.42 -0.12 -16.82
C ARG A 242 20.36 -1.19 -16.25
N GLY A 243 20.22 -1.50 -14.97
CA GLY A 243 20.89 -2.59 -14.30
C GLY A 243 20.36 -2.75 -12.88
N SER A 244 20.27 -4.00 -12.42
CA SER A 244 19.70 -4.29 -11.12
C SER A 244 20.66 -3.90 -10.00
N TYR A 245 20.20 -3.10 -9.04
CA TYR A 245 21.06 -2.61 -7.96
C TYR A 245 21.60 -3.75 -7.10
N SER A 246 20.81 -4.82 -6.93
CA SER A 246 21.22 -5.99 -6.16
C SER A 246 22.23 -6.86 -6.90
N LYS A 247 22.34 -6.73 -8.23
CA LYS A 247 23.43 -7.35 -9.01
C LYS A 247 24.69 -6.48 -9.02
N SER A 248 24.52 -5.17 -9.08
CA SER A 248 25.63 -4.20 -9.06
C SER A 248 26.29 -4.08 -7.70
N ILE A 249 25.53 -4.29 -6.62
CA ILE A 249 25.99 -4.26 -5.22
C ILE A 249 25.46 -5.52 -4.52
N PRO A 250 26.10 -6.69 -4.70
CA PRO A 250 25.59 -7.97 -4.20
C PRO A 250 25.33 -8.04 -2.69
N GLU A 251 25.97 -7.18 -1.90
CA GLU A 251 25.83 -7.10 -0.45
C GLU A 251 24.40 -6.78 -0.02
N VAL A 252 23.64 -6.03 -0.84
CA VAL A 252 22.25 -5.65 -0.52
C VAL A 252 21.29 -6.83 -0.62
N GLN A 253 21.65 -7.91 -1.35
CA GLN A 253 20.77 -9.07 -1.56
C GLN A 253 20.37 -9.78 -0.27
N LYS A 254 21.21 -9.67 0.78
CA LYS A 254 20.92 -10.27 2.10
C LYS A 254 19.76 -9.59 2.83
N TYR A 255 19.40 -8.37 2.41
CA TYR A 255 18.43 -7.51 3.10
C TYR A 255 17.24 -7.19 2.18
N TYR A 256 17.51 -6.54 1.04
CA TYR A 256 16.49 -6.09 0.09
C TYR A 256 16.83 -6.54 -1.33
N ASN A 257 16.82 -7.85 -1.61
CA ASN A 257 17.07 -8.32 -2.97
C ASN A 257 15.98 -7.87 -3.96
N SER A 258 16.37 -7.47 -5.17
CA SER A 258 15.44 -7.17 -6.26
C SER A 258 15.04 -8.43 -7.05
N THR A 259 13.76 -8.52 -7.43
CA THR A 259 13.28 -9.53 -8.41
C THR A 259 13.21 -9.01 -9.86
N GLY A 260 13.36 -7.72 -10.07
CA GLY A 260 13.30 -7.06 -11.38
C GLY A 260 13.24 -5.54 -11.23
N TYR A 261 13.34 -4.82 -12.35
CA TYR A 261 13.22 -3.34 -12.39
C TYR A 261 12.16 -2.82 -13.34
N GLY A 262 11.55 -3.73 -14.12
CA GLY A 262 10.65 -3.36 -15.19
C GLY A 262 9.38 -2.71 -14.63
N ASP A 263 8.93 -3.19 -13.49
CA ASP A 263 7.76 -2.69 -12.79
C ASP A 263 8.03 -1.37 -12.06
N GLU A 264 9.20 -1.13 -11.48
CA GLU A 264 9.57 0.20 -10.96
C GLU A 264 9.62 1.25 -12.08
N LEU A 265 10.13 0.90 -13.27
CA LEU A 265 10.12 1.81 -14.41
C LEU A 265 8.69 2.17 -14.84
N LEU A 266 7.78 1.18 -14.89
CA LEU A 266 6.37 1.44 -15.20
C LEU A 266 5.68 2.25 -14.09
N TRP A 267 6.00 1.97 -12.83
CA TRP A 267 5.48 2.65 -11.65
C TRP A 267 5.88 4.12 -11.64
N ALA A 268 7.17 4.41 -11.82
CA ALA A 268 7.72 5.76 -11.88
C ALA A 268 7.15 6.55 -13.07
N ALA A 269 7.09 5.96 -14.25
CA ALA A 269 6.48 6.58 -15.42
C ALA A 269 4.99 6.89 -15.19
N SER A 270 4.26 6.02 -14.50
CA SER A 270 2.85 6.25 -14.17
C SER A 270 2.67 7.46 -13.25
N TRP A 271 3.48 7.58 -12.19
CA TRP A 271 3.44 8.74 -11.31
C TRP A 271 3.90 10.02 -11.99
N LEU A 272 4.95 9.97 -12.81
CA LEU A 272 5.39 11.12 -13.61
C LEU A 272 4.32 11.57 -14.60
N TYR A 273 3.58 10.63 -15.21
CA TYR A 273 2.45 10.97 -16.05
C TYR A 273 1.38 11.73 -15.26
N HIS A 274 1.00 11.24 -14.08
CA HIS A 274 0.04 11.94 -13.22
C HIS A 274 0.54 13.31 -12.75
N ALA A 275 1.84 13.44 -12.46
CA ALA A 275 2.45 14.69 -11.99
C ALA A 275 2.57 15.76 -13.09
N THR A 276 2.75 15.35 -14.35
CA THR A 276 3.14 16.26 -15.44
C THR A 276 2.12 16.39 -16.57
N GLY A 277 1.29 15.36 -16.79
CA GLY A 277 0.49 15.22 -18.00
C GLY A 277 1.31 14.98 -19.28
N ASP A 278 2.62 14.72 -19.18
CA ASP A 278 3.50 14.52 -20.33
C ASP A 278 3.22 13.16 -21.01
N GLU A 279 2.85 13.22 -22.27
CA GLU A 279 2.47 12.06 -23.08
C GLU A 279 3.61 11.06 -23.31
N SER A 280 4.87 11.45 -23.12
CA SER A 280 6.01 10.54 -23.22
C SER A 280 5.92 9.43 -22.16
N TYR A 281 5.56 9.75 -20.92
CA TYR A 281 5.37 8.78 -19.85
C TYR A 281 4.14 7.88 -20.08
N TYR A 282 3.04 8.44 -20.60
CA TYR A 282 1.88 7.65 -21.00
C TYR A 282 2.24 6.66 -22.12
N LYS A 283 2.97 7.10 -23.15
CA LYS A 283 3.49 6.24 -24.23
C LYS A 283 4.49 5.20 -23.71
N TYR A 284 5.26 5.53 -22.66
CA TYR A 284 6.16 4.59 -22.02
C TYR A 284 5.39 3.39 -21.45
N VAL A 285 4.35 3.65 -20.64
CA VAL A 285 3.58 2.59 -19.98
C VAL A 285 2.60 1.87 -20.91
N THR A 286 2.17 2.50 -22.00
CA THR A 286 1.28 1.87 -23.00
C THR A 286 2.03 1.31 -24.21
N GLY A 287 3.34 1.57 -24.33
CA GLY A 287 4.15 1.22 -25.50
C GLY A 287 4.89 -0.11 -25.35
N LYS A 288 6.13 -0.14 -25.84
CA LYS A 288 7.00 -1.32 -25.78
C LYS A 288 7.32 -1.72 -24.33
N ASN A 289 7.64 -0.76 -23.46
CA ASN A 289 7.98 -1.06 -22.06
C ASN A 289 6.77 -1.64 -21.32
N GLY A 290 5.56 -1.11 -21.53
CA GLY A 290 4.32 -1.72 -21.03
C GLY A 290 4.17 -3.17 -21.45
N LYS A 291 4.31 -3.48 -22.73
CA LYS A 291 4.25 -4.86 -23.25
C LYS A 291 5.32 -5.77 -22.64
N SER A 292 6.51 -5.25 -22.34
CA SER A 292 7.62 -6.02 -21.81
C SER A 292 7.54 -6.26 -20.31
N PHE A 293 7.01 -5.30 -19.54
CA PHE A 293 7.16 -5.30 -18.07
C PHE A 293 5.85 -5.41 -17.30
N ALA A 294 4.71 -5.02 -17.89
CA ALA A 294 3.45 -4.95 -17.14
C ALA A 294 2.86 -6.32 -16.78
N ASN A 295 3.29 -7.37 -17.50
CA ASN A 295 2.82 -8.75 -17.33
C ASN A 295 1.28 -8.87 -17.30
N TRP A 296 0.61 -8.20 -18.26
CA TRP A 296 -0.84 -8.13 -18.30
C TRP A 296 -1.51 -9.51 -18.27
N GLY A 297 -2.61 -9.62 -17.53
CA GLY A 297 -3.37 -10.85 -17.35
C GLY A 297 -2.80 -11.81 -16.29
N SER A 298 -1.65 -11.49 -15.68
CA SER A 298 -1.02 -12.30 -14.64
C SER A 298 -0.97 -11.53 -13.31
N PRO A 299 -1.96 -11.70 -12.41
CA PRO A 299 -1.97 -11.09 -11.08
C PRO A 299 -0.74 -11.48 -10.26
N THR A 300 -0.16 -10.51 -9.55
CA THR A 300 0.92 -10.70 -8.56
C THR A 300 0.58 -9.97 -7.26
N TRP A 301 1.55 -9.80 -6.36
CA TRP A 301 1.34 -9.21 -5.04
C TRP A 301 2.09 -7.90 -4.90
N PHE A 302 1.40 -6.86 -4.41
CA PHE A 302 2.00 -5.54 -4.25
C PHE A 302 2.92 -5.51 -3.03
N SER A 303 4.15 -5.05 -3.21
CA SER A 303 5.17 -4.97 -2.17
C SER A 303 6.20 -3.88 -2.47
N TRP A 304 7.19 -3.71 -1.59
CA TRP A 304 8.34 -2.85 -1.86
C TRP A 304 9.20 -3.32 -3.04
N ASP A 305 9.05 -4.58 -3.48
CA ASP A 305 9.82 -5.20 -4.57
C ASP A 305 8.99 -5.42 -5.86
N ASP A 306 7.67 -5.59 -5.77
CA ASP A 306 6.80 -5.78 -6.94
C ASP A 306 5.69 -4.72 -6.99
N LYS A 307 5.81 -3.80 -7.96
CA LYS A 307 4.90 -2.66 -8.15
C LYS A 307 3.79 -2.94 -9.15
N ARG A 308 3.74 -4.12 -9.77
CA ARG A 308 2.79 -4.40 -10.86
C ARG A 308 1.34 -4.25 -10.43
N PRO A 309 0.86 -4.81 -9.30
CA PRO A 309 -0.55 -4.68 -8.94
C PRO A 309 -0.90 -3.22 -8.59
N GLY A 310 -0.01 -2.49 -7.93
CA GLY A 310 -0.16 -1.06 -7.67
C GLY A 310 -0.23 -0.25 -8.97
N THR A 311 0.66 -0.51 -9.92
CA THR A 311 0.70 0.14 -11.25
C THR A 311 -0.57 -0.15 -12.04
N GLN A 312 -1.08 -1.38 -12.01
CA GLN A 312 -2.31 -1.79 -12.69
C GLN A 312 -3.52 -1.04 -12.10
N VAL A 313 -3.62 -0.95 -10.77
CA VAL A 313 -4.68 -0.19 -10.11
C VAL A 313 -4.55 1.30 -10.42
N LEU A 314 -3.35 1.89 -10.30
CA LEU A 314 -3.10 3.30 -10.60
C LEU A 314 -3.49 3.66 -12.03
N LEU A 315 -3.03 2.90 -13.03
CA LEU A 315 -3.34 3.17 -14.44
C LEU A 315 -4.79 2.85 -14.81
N SER A 316 -5.47 1.95 -14.07
CA SER A 316 -6.91 1.73 -14.26
C SER A 316 -7.75 2.98 -13.97
N ARG A 317 -7.25 3.93 -13.16
CA ARG A 317 -7.88 5.24 -12.96
C ARG A 317 -8.14 5.96 -14.28
N LEU A 318 -7.24 5.82 -15.26
CA LEU A 318 -7.40 6.45 -16.56
C LEU A 318 -8.61 5.90 -17.31
N SER A 319 -8.96 4.62 -17.12
CA SER A 319 -10.22 4.04 -17.62
C SER A 319 -11.46 4.47 -16.86
N PHE A 320 -11.34 4.74 -15.55
CA PHE A 320 -12.46 5.16 -14.72
C PHE A 320 -12.80 6.64 -14.87
N PHE A 321 -11.79 7.51 -14.94
CA PHE A 321 -11.95 8.96 -14.85
C PHE A 321 -11.35 9.73 -16.02
N GLY A 322 -10.44 9.12 -16.78
CA GLY A 322 -9.72 9.80 -17.87
C GLY A 322 -10.45 9.76 -19.21
N SER A 323 -10.35 10.85 -19.98
CA SER A 323 -10.78 10.88 -21.39
C SER A 323 -9.97 9.94 -22.28
N LYS A 324 -8.73 9.60 -21.87
CA LYS A 324 -7.79 8.70 -22.57
C LYS A 324 -7.97 7.21 -22.21
N GLY A 325 -8.91 6.89 -21.31
CA GLY A 325 -9.19 5.56 -20.78
C GLY A 325 -9.62 4.47 -21.76
N LYS A 326 -9.60 4.77 -23.07
CA LYS A 326 -10.07 3.89 -24.15
C LYS A 326 -8.95 3.25 -24.97
N SER A 327 -7.68 3.46 -24.63
CA SER A 327 -6.59 2.75 -25.31
C SER A 327 -6.56 1.27 -24.91
N GLU A 328 -6.26 0.39 -25.85
CA GLU A 328 -6.23 -1.07 -25.65
C GLU A 328 -5.32 -1.48 -24.48
N ASN A 329 -4.18 -0.82 -24.31
CA ASN A 329 -3.22 -1.18 -23.27
C ASN A 329 -3.61 -0.65 -21.88
N ILE A 330 -4.28 0.51 -21.79
CA ILE A 330 -4.87 0.95 -20.51
C ILE A 330 -6.00 0.00 -20.09
N GLN A 331 -6.79 -0.50 -21.03
CA GLN A 331 -7.79 -1.52 -20.76
C GLN A 331 -7.15 -2.81 -20.22
N LYS A 332 -5.98 -3.23 -20.72
CA LYS A 332 -5.24 -4.39 -20.17
C LYS A 332 -4.75 -4.18 -18.74
N TYR A 333 -4.31 -2.96 -18.38
CA TYR A 333 -4.00 -2.64 -16.98
C TYR A 333 -5.24 -2.77 -16.10
N ARG A 334 -6.38 -2.22 -16.56
CA ARG A 334 -7.66 -2.37 -15.85
C ARG A 334 -8.05 -3.84 -15.70
N GLU A 335 -8.03 -4.63 -16.76
CA GLU A 335 -8.37 -6.06 -16.73
C GLU A 335 -7.47 -6.85 -15.77
N THR A 336 -6.19 -6.49 -15.70
CA THR A 336 -5.26 -7.13 -14.76
C THR A 336 -5.54 -6.69 -13.32
N ALA A 337 -5.87 -5.42 -13.09
CA ALA A 337 -6.32 -4.94 -11.78
C ALA A 337 -7.63 -5.64 -11.34
N GLU A 338 -8.57 -5.82 -12.27
CA GLU A 338 -9.80 -6.59 -12.04
C GLU A 338 -9.49 -8.06 -11.69
N ALA A 339 -8.52 -8.68 -12.37
CA ALA A 339 -8.08 -10.04 -12.05
C ALA A 339 -7.43 -10.13 -10.65
N VAL A 340 -6.64 -9.12 -10.23
CA VAL A 340 -6.15 -9.00 -8.84
C VAL A 340 -7.34 -8.95 -7.88
N MET A 341 -8.29 -8.04 -8.08
CA MET A 341 -9.49 -7.91 -7.23
C MET A 341 -10.30 -9.21 -7.16
N CYS A 342 -10.46 -9.89 -8.29
CA CYS A 342 -11.14 -11.19 -8.35
C CYS A 342 -10.40 -12.28 -7.56
N GLY A 343 -9.07 -12.27 -7.51
CA GLY A 343 -8.28 -13.17 -6.65
C GLY A 343 -8.45 -12.90 -5.16
N LEU A 344 -8.70 -11.64 -4.78
CA LEU A 344 -8.87 -11.19 -3.40
C LEU A 344 -10.26 -11.52 -2.82
N LEU A 345 -11.26 -11.78 -3.64
CA LEU A 345 -12.60 -12.09 -3.16
C LEU A 345 -12.76 -13.59 -2.86
N PRO A 346 -13.03 -14.02 -1.60
CA PRO A 346 -12.99 -15.43 -1.21
C PRO A 346 -14.07 -16.29 -1.90
N LYS A 347 -15.18 -15.69 -2.34
CA LYS A 347 -16.25 -16.39 -3.05
C LYS A 347 -16.09 -16.35 -4.57
N SER A 348 -15.02 -15.74 -5.08
CA SER A 348 -14.70 -15.64 -6.49
C SER A 348 -14.32 -16.99 -7.08
N PRO A 349 -14.76 -17.33 -8.31
CA PRO A 349 -14.29 -18.52 -9.00
C PRO A 349 -12.77 -18.53 -9.23
N THR A 350 -12.12 -17.36 -9.18
CA THR A 350 -10.67 -17.20 -9.34
C THR A 350 -9.99 -16.78 -8.04
N ALA A 351 -10.63 -17.01 -6.88
CA ALA A 351 -10.06 -16.69 -5.59
C ALA A 351 -8.70 -17.37 -5.41
N THR A 352 -7.72 -16.62 -4.90
CA THR A 352 -6.40 -17.16 -4.58
C THR A 352 -6.46 -18.17 -3.42
N SER A 353 -5.63 -19.20 -3.49
CA SER A 353 -5.37 -20.15 -2.40
C SER A 353 -4.36 -19.65 -1.37
N SER A 354 -3.69 -18.51 -1.62
CA SER A 354 -2.71 -17.89 -0.71
C SER A 354 -3.40 -17.25 0.49
N ARG A 355 -3.96 -18.09 1.37
CA ARG A 355 -4.74 -17.69 2.54
C ARG A 355 -4.53 -18.61 3.73
N THR A 356 -4.71 -18.08 4.93
CA THR A 356 -4.88 -18.86 6.16
C THR A 356 -6.31 -19.42 6.24
N ASP A 357 -6.54 -20.34 7.20
CA ASP A 357 -7.87 -20.93 7.45
C ASP A 357 -8.92 -19.88 7.82
N ASN A 358 -8.55 -18.84 8.58
CA ASN A 358 -9.44 -17.71 8.88
C ASN A 358 -9.41 -16.59 7.83
N GLY A 359 -8.81 -16.83 6.66
CA GLY A 359 -8.99 -16.01 5.46
C GLY A 359 -8.07 -14.79 5.32
N LEU A 360 -7.04 -14.66 6.15
CA LEU A 360 -5.96 -13.68 5.94
C LEU A 360 -5.21 -14.05 4.65
N ILE A 361 -4.95 -13.07 3.78
CA ILE A 361 -4.01 -13.28 2.66
C ILE A 361 -2.63 -13.61 3.22
N TRP A 362 -2.05 -14.73 2.79
CA TRP A 362 -0.76 -15.20 3.29
C TRP A 362 0.10 -15.70 2.13
N VAL A 363 1.23 -15.01 1.90
CA VAL A 363 2.06 -15.17 0.70
C VAL A 363 3.52 -15.51 1.03
N SER A 364 4.04 -14.90 2.11
CA SER A 364 5.41 -15.07 2.57
C SER A 364 5.40 -15.28 4.08
N GLU A 365 6.31 -16.11 4.56
CA GLU A 365 6.49 -16.36 5.99
C GLU A 365 7.19 -15.19 6.68
N TRP A 366 8.24 -14.63 6.06
CA TRP A 366 8.88 -13.42 6.55
C TRP A 366 7.98 -12.24 6.25
N ASN A 367 7.68 -11.44 7.29
CA ASN A 367 6.84 -10.26 7.17
C ASN A 367 5.47 -10.55 6.51
N ALA A 368 4.77 -11.56 7.04
CA ALA A 368 3.52 -12.07 6.51
C ALA A 368 2.43 -11.02 6.29
N LEU A 369 2.38 -9.96 7.10
CA LEU A 369 1.37 -8.91 7.04
C LEU A 369 1.55 -7.89 5.90
N GLN A 370 2.68 -7.89 5.18
CA GLN A 370 2.90 -7.01 4.03
C GLN A 370 1.79 -7.16 2.97
N HIS A 371 1.57 -8.39 2.51
CA HIS A 371 0.67 -8.69 1.41
C HIS A 371 -0.83 -8.53 1.74
N PRO A 372 -1.35 -8.93 2.92
CA PRO A 372 -2.76 -8.70 3.27
C PRO A 372 -3.09 -7.21 3.38
N VAL A 373 -2.26 -6.39 4.03
CA VAL A 373 -2.54 -4.96 4.13
C VAL A 373 -2.43 -4.26 2.77
N ALA A 374 -1.46 -4.66 1.93
CA ALA A 374 -1.32 -4.15 0.55
C ALA A 374 -2.51 -4.53 -0.32
N SER A 375 -2.94 -5.78 -0.26
CA SER A 375 -4.10 -6.27 -0.99
C SER A 375 -5.38 -5.55 -0.58
N ALA A 376 -5.57 -5.34 0.73
CA ALA A 376 -6.71 -4.61 1.26
C ALA A 376 -6.70 -3.13 0.86
N PHE A 377 -5.53 -2.49 0.87
CA PHE A 377 -5.37 -1.11 0.41
C PHE A 377 -5.74 -0.96 -1.08
N LEU A 378 -5.26 -1.86 -1.93
CA LEU A 378 -5.64 -1.86 -3.35
C LEU A 378 -7.13 -2.16 -3.56
N ALA A 379 -7.71 -3.07 -2.77
CA ALA A 379 -9.13 -3.40 -2.86
C ALA A 379 -10.04 -2.23 -2.44
N ILE A 380 -9.68 -1.47 -1.40
CA ILE A 380 -10.45 -0.30 -0.98
C ILE A 380 -10.35 0.82 -2.02
N LEU A 381 -9.16 1.08 -2.55
CA LEU A 381 -8.96 2.04 -3.65
C LEU A 381 -9.81 1.69 -4.88
N TYR A 382 -9.74 0.43 -5.31
CA TYR A 382 -10.49 -0.02 -6.48
C TYR A 382 -12.00 0.03 -6.25
N SER A 383 -12.47 -0.31 -5.04
CA SER A 383 -13.86 -0.14 -4.61
C SER A 383 -14.31 1.31 -4.78
N ASP A 384 -13.53 2.26 -4.29
CA ASP A 384 -13.88 3.68 -4.34
C ASP A 384 -13.79 4.22 -5.79
N TYR A 385 -12.93 3.66 -6.65
CA TYR A 385 -12.91 3.97 -8.09
C TYR A 385 -14.22 3.54 -8.75
N MET A 386 -14.68 2.32 -8.45
CA MET A 386 -15.94 1.80 -8.97
C MET A 386 -17.12 2.65 -8.49
N LEU A 387 -17.16 3.04 -7.21
CA LEU A 387 -18.21 3.91 -6.66
C LEU A 387 -18.21 5.28 -7.35
N THR A 388 -17.05 5.95 -7.40
CA THR A 388 -16.92 7.32 -7.93
C THR A 388 -17.25 7.37 -9.43
N SER A 389 -16.85 6.35 -10.18
CA SER A 389 -17.14 6.21 -11.62
C SER A 389 -18.53 5.64 -11.94
N ARG A 390 -19.31 5.24 -10.92
CA ARG A 390 -20.59 4.52 -11.05
C ARG A 390 -20.47 3.19 -11.81
N THR A 391 -19.32 2.53 -11.72
CA THR A 391 -19.13 1.17 -12.22
C THR A 391 -19.76 0.19 -11.23
N ALA A 392 -20.95 -0.31 -11.55
CA ALA A 392 -21.72 -1.13 -10.62
C ALA A 392 -21.16 -2.55 -10.37
N LYS A 393 -20.42 -3.11 -11.33
CA LYS A 393 -20.04 -4.54 -11.32
C LYS A 393 -18.60 -4.77 -11.77
N LEU A 394 -17.95 -5.70 -11.08
CA LEU A 394 -16.71 -6.38 -11.43
C LEU A 394 -17.07 -7.83 -11.83
N SER A 395 -16.63 -8.31 -12.99
CA SER A 395 -16.92 -9.67 -13.47
C SER A 395 -15.72 -10.60 -13.23
N CYS A 396 -15.90 -11.60 -12.36
CA CYS A 396 -14.90 -12.62 -12.08
C CYS A 396 -15.36 -13.97 -12.62
N ASN A 397 -14.89 -14.31 -13.82
CA ASN A 397 -15.23 -15.55 -14.54
C ASN A 397 -16.74 -15.84 -14.56
N GLY A 398 -17.54 -14.84 -15.00
CA GLY A 398 -18.99 -14.94 -15.12
C GLY A 398 -19.78 -14.61 -13.84
N LYS A 399 -19.14 -14.52 -12.68
CA LYS A 399 -19.79 -14.09 -11.43
C LYS A 399 -19.54 -12.60 -11.16
N SER A 400 -20.59 -11.84 -10.88
CA SER A 400 -20.50 -10.40 -10.62
C SER A 400 -20.30 -10.09 -9.13
N TYR A 401 -19.47 -9.08 -8.86
CA TYR A 401 -19.21 -8.50 -7.55
C TYR A 401 -19.37 -6.99 -7.60
N GLY A 402 -19.75 -6.38 -6.48
CA GLY A 402 -19.88 -4.93 -6.36
C GLY A 402 -18.74 -4.29 -5.57
N PRO A 403 -18.69 -2.95 -5.53
CA PRO A 403 -17.73 -2.22 -4.70
C PRO A 403 -17.79 -2.63 -3.22
N SER A 404 -18.99 -2.90 -2.71
CA SER A 404 -19.20 -3.32 -1.32
C SER A 404 -18.56 -4.67 -0.99
N ASP A 405 -18.38 -5.57 -1.97
CA ASP A 405 -17.68 -6.85 -1.76
C ASP A 405 -16.17 -6.64 -1.58
N LEU A 406 -15.57 -5.74 -2.38
CA LEU A 406 -14.16 -5.37 -2.23
C LEU A 406 -13.91 -4.67 -0.90
N ARG A 407 -14.82 -3.77 -0.50
CA ARG A 407 -14.73 -3.10 0.80
C ARG A 407 -14.88 -4.06 1.97
N LYS A 408 -15.78 -5.06 1.88
CA LYS A 408 -15.89 -6.14 2.88
C LYS A 408 -14.61 -6.96 3.00
N PHE A 409 -13.94 -7.24 1.88
CA PHE A 409 -12.62 -7.89 1.91
C PHE A 409 -11.57 -6.98 2.59
N ALA A 410 -11.50 -5.70 2.24
CA ALA A 410 -10.56 -4.77 2.86
C ALA A 410 -10.79 -4.66 4.38
N LEU A 411 -12.06 -4.57 4.80
CA LEU A 411 -12.46 -4.61 6.21
C LEU A 411 -12.00 -5.90 6.90
N SER A 412 -12.14 -7.07 6.26
CA SER A 412 -11.75 -8.33 6.90
C SER A 412 -10.24 -8.41 7.17
N GLN A 413 -9.40 -7.92 6.26
CA GLN A 413 -7.95 -7.90 6.47
C GLN A 413 -7.57 -6.86 7.54
N ALA A 414 -8.16 -5.65 7.50
CA ALA A 414 -7.91 -4.63 8.50
C ALA A 414 -8.34 -5.10 9.91
N ASP A 415 -9.53 -5.68 10.01
CA ASP A 415 -10.05 -6.18 11.28
C ASP A 415 -9.22 -7.35 11.82
N TYR A 416 -8.72 -8.23 10.94
CA TYR A 416 -7.78 -9.26 11.32
C TYR A 416 -6.52 -8.66 11.95
N VAL A 417 -5.89 -7.67 11.30
CA VAL A 417 -4.71 -6.97 11.86
C VAL A 417 -5.03 -6.31 13.19
N LEU A 418 -6.23 -5.77 13.36
CA LEU A 418 -6.65 -5.03 14.55
C LEU A 418 -7.22 -5.91 15.67
N GLY A 419 -7.20 -7.24 15.54
CA GLY A 419 -7.52 -8.19 16.62
C GLY A 419 -8.62 -9.20 16.34
N SER A 420 -9.33 -9.13 15.20
CA SER A 420 -10.30 -10.15 14.78
C SER A 420 -9.59 -11.34 14.13
N ASN A 421 -8.71 -11.99 14.90
CA ASN A 421 -7.90 -13.13 14.50
C ASN A 421 -7.85 -14.17 15.63
N PRO A 422 -7.35 -15.40 15.38
CA PRO A 422 -7.33 -16.47 16.39
C PRO A 422 -6.55 -16.16 17.67
N MET A 423 -5.62 -15.19 17.64
CA MET A 423 -4.87 -14.74 18.82
C MET A 423 -5.61 -13.69 19.65
N GLU A 424 -6.73 -13.16 19.15
CA GLU A 424 -7.50 -12.04 19.72
C GLU A 424 -6.59 -10.84 20.06
N MET A 425 -5.57 -10.60 19.23
CA MET A 425 -4.49 -9.65 19.46
C MET A 425 -4.33 -8.72 18.26
N SER A 426 -4.22 -7.42 18.51
CA SER A 426 -3.83 -6.46 17.47
C SER A 426 -2.36 -6.64 17.10
N TYR A 427 -2.05 -6.79 15.82
CA TYR A 427 -0.69 -6.73 15.28
C TYR A 427 -0.20 -5.30 15.01
N LEU A 428 -1.06 -4.30 15.21
CA LEU A 428 -0.67 -2.89 15.27
C LEU A 428 -0.33 -2.54 16.74
N VAL A 429 0.95 -2.33 17.02
CA VAL A 429 1.46 -2.13 18.38
C VAL A 429 0.85 -0.87 19.00
N GLY A 430 0.31 -1.01 20.22
CA GLY A 430 -0.34 0.06 20.96
C GLY A 430 -1.80 0.33 20.59
N TYR A 431 -2.40 -0.50 19.73
CA TYR A 431 -3.84 -0.47 19.43
C TYR A 431 -4.57 -1.61 20.13
N GLY A 432 -5.73 -1.31 20.74
CA GLY A 432 -6.51 -2.27 21.51
C GLY A 432 -5.87 -2.66 22.84
N ASP A 433 -6.50 -3.61 23.55
CA ASP A 433 -6.07 -4.01 24.90
C ASP A 433 -4.98 -5.10 24.89
N LYS A 434 -4.78 -5.78 23.75
CA LYS A 434 -3.82 -6.87 23.58
C LYS A 434 -3.05 -6.67 22.27
N TYR A 435 -1.75 -6.44 22.38
CA TYR A 435 -0.83 -6.23 21.27
C TYR A 435 0.60 -6.71 21.63
N PRO A 436 1.50 -6.96 20.66
CA PRO A 436 2.87 -7.40 20.91
C PRO A 436 3.63 -6.49 21.86
N GLN A 437 4.28 -7.10 22.85
CA GLN A 437 5.07 -6.41 23.88
C GLN A 437 6.58 -6.58 23.68
N TYR A 438 7.01 -7.55 22.88
CA TYR A 438 8.42 -7.90 22.65
C TYR A 438 8.83 -7.64 21.20
N VAL A 439 8.52 -6.45 20.69
CA VAL A 439 8.81 -6.04 19.30
C VAL A 439 10.33 -6.06 19.04
N HIS A 440 10.77 -6.67 17.93
CA HIS A 440 12.17 -6.68 17.47
C HIS A 440 12.58 -5.29 17.00
N HIS A 441 12.85 -4.40 17.95
CA HIS A 441 13.17 -3.01 17.68
C HIS A 441 14.11 -2.46 18.75
N ARG A 442 15.32 -2.09 18.33
CA ARG A 442 16.42 -1.66 19.21
C ARG A 442 16.00 -0.50 20.14
N GLY A 443 15.61 0.63 19.57
CA GLY A 443 15.16 1.81 20.34
C GLY A 443 13.99 1.55 21.30
N ALA A 444 13.04 0.69 20.93
CA ALA A 444 11.91 0.33 21.79
C ALA A 444 12.31 -0.60 22.96
N SER A 445 13.24 -1.53 22.70
CA SER A 445 13.69 -2.54 23.67
C SER A 445 14.62 -2.01 24.77
N ILE A 446 15.22 -0.84 24.58
CA ILE A 446 16.23 -0.27 25.48
C ILE A 446 15.63 0.93 26.25
N PRO A 447 15.71 1.01 27.59
CA PRO A 447 15.18 2.15 28.34
C PRO A 447 15.78 3.50 27.89
N ALA A 448 14.97 4.56 27.89
CA ALA A 448 15.34 5.92 27.49
C ALA A 448 16.64 6.44 28.15
N ASN A 449 16.84 6.09 29.41
CA ASN A 449 17.97 6.53 30.24
C ASN A 449 19.14 5.54 30.27
N ALA A 450 19.04 4.40 29.57
CA ALA A 450 20.11 3.41 29.56
C ALA A 450 21.30 3.91 28.76
N LYS A 451 22.50 3.80 29.34
CA LYS A 451 23.77 3.98 28.63
C LYS A 451 24.26 2.60 28.23
N THR A 452 24.14 2.28 26.95
CA THR A 452 24.52 0.98 26.40
C THR A 452 25.18 1.19 25.05
N GLY A 453 26.15 0.34 24.72
CA GLY A 453 26.79 0.29 23.41
C GLY A 453 26.45 -1.02 22.69
N CYS A 454 27.08 -1.19 21.53
CA CYS A 454 26.83 -2.30 20.60
C CYS A 454 26.76 -3.69 21.29
N SER A 455 27.74 -4.03 22.14
CA SER A 455 27.86 -5.38 22.71
C SER A 455 27.07 -5.61 24.00
N ASP A 456 27.00 -4.64 24.91
CA ASP A 456 26.30 -4.81 26.20
C ASP A 456 24.78 -4.65 26.06
N GLY A 457 24.32 -4.08 24.96
CA GLY A 457 22.90 -3.89 24.69
C GLY A 457 22.15 -5.16 24.29
N TRP A 458 22.86 -6.24 23.90
CA TRP A 458 22.27 -7.57 23.63
C TRP A 458 21.49 -8.16 24.83
N LYS A 459 21.76 -7.69 26.05
CA LYS A 459 20.94 -8.04 27.22
C LYS A 459 19.47 -7.62 27.07
N TRP A 460 19.21 -6.55 26.30
CA TRP A 460 17.86 -6.06 26.02
C TRP A 460 17.17 -6.89 24.95
N LEU A 461 17.90 -7.39 23.95
CA LEU A 461 17.35 -8.40 23.03
C LEU A 461 16.84 -9.61 23.82
N ASN A 462 17.71 -10.15 24.68
CA ASN A 462 17.47 -11.37 25.46
C ASN A 462 16.62 -11.17 26.72
N SER A 463 16.18 -9.94 27.00
CA SER A 463 15.38 -9.62 28.19
C SER A 463 14.03 -10.33 28.13
N THR A 464 13.66 -11.00 29.23
CA THR A 464 12.33 -11.59 29.42
C THR A 464 11.27 -10.57 29.83
N ASN A 465 11.65 -9.31 30.05
CA ASN A 465 10.70 -8.23 30.27
C ASN A 465 10.22 -7.63 28.93
N PRO A 466 8.97 -7.12 28.87
CA PRO A 466 8.47 -6.33 27.76
C PRO A 466 9.40 -5.19 27.34
N ASN A 467 9.24 -4.71 26.10
CA ASN A 467 9.91 -3.49 25.67
C ASN A 467 9.56 -2.34 26.63
N PRO A 468 10.56 -1.65 27.21
CA PRO A 468 10.32 -0.54 28.14
C PRO A 468 9.68 0.67 27.45
N ASN A 469 9.86 0.81 26.14
CA ASN A 469 9.18 1.83 25.35
C ASN A 469 8.24 1.16 24.34
N VAL A 470 6.99 1.62 24.30
CA VAL A 470 6.01 1.11 23.34
C VAL A 470 6.27 1.73 21.97
N ALA A 471 6.52 0.90 20.96
CA ALA A 471 6.66 1.31 19.57
C ALA A 471 5.27 1.55 18.93
N PHE A 472 4.56 2.57 19.38
CA PHE A 472 3.21 2.88 18.91
C PHE A 472 3.12 2.95 17.38
N GLY A 473 2.15 2.24 16.82
CA GLY A 473 1.90 2.21 15.38
C GLY A 473 2.78 1.24 14.59
N ALA A 474 3.75 0.58 15.23
CA ALA A 474 4.56 -0.43 14.56
C ALA A 474 3.66 -1.59 14.12
N LEU A 475 3.56 -1.81 12.81
CA LEU A 475 2.92 -3.00 12.25
C LEU A 475 3.97 -4.11 12.15
N VAL A 476 3.88 -5.09 13.06
CA VAL A 476 4.81 -6.24 13.09
C VAL A 476 4.64 -7.15 11.87
N GLY A 477 5.61 -8.03 11.63
CA GLY A 477 5.57 -9.01 10.53
C GLY A 477 4.34 -9.94 10.55
N GLY A 478 3.84 -10.29 11.74
CA GLY A 478 2.56 -10.99 11.93
C GLY A 478 2.65 -12.53 11.95
N PRO A 479 1.53 -13.24 11.78
CA PRO A 479 1.44 -14.65 12.12
C PRO A 479 2.03 -15.57 11.06
N PHE A 480 2.38 -16.80 11.48
CA PHE A 480 2.67 -17.89 10.56
C PHE A 480 1.39 -18.37 9.86
N LEU A 481 1.53 -19.26 8.87
CA LEU A 481 0.40 -19.78 8.09
C LEU A 481 -0.68 -20.44 8.96
N ASN A 482 -0.29 -21.09 10.05
CA ASN A 482 -1.20 -21.69 11.03
C ASN A 482 -1.80 -20.68 12.03
N GLU A 483 -1.61 -19.38 11.77
CA GLU A 483 -2.19 -18.26 12.52
C GLU A 483 -1.65 -18.12 13.95
N THR A 484 -0.52 -18.78 14.24
CA THR A 484 0.20 -18.59 15.49
C THR A 484 1.14 -17.40 15.42
N TYR A 485 1.24 -16.66 16.52
CA TYR A 485 2.17 -15.54 16.70
C TYR A 485 2.97 -15.74 17.98
N VAL A 486 4.29 -15.77 17.86
CA VAL A 486 5.20 -15.87 19.00
C VAL A 486 5.78 -14.48 19.29
N ASP A 487 5.21 -13.81 20.30
CA ASP A 487 5.65 -12.49 20.78
C ASP A 487 7.01 -12.60 21.47
N SER A 488 8.06 -12.61 20.66
CA SER A 488 9.45 -12.75 21.08
C SER A 488 10.32 -11.78 20.32
N ARG A 489 11.15 -11.04 21.05
CA ARG A 489 12.04 -10.03 20.47
C ARG A 489 13.06 -10.64 19.53
N ASN A 490 13.43 -11.91 19.70
CA ASN A 490 14.37 -12.58 18.81
C ASN A 490 13.70 -13.26 17.60
N ASN A 491 12.38 -13.15 17.48
CA ASN A 491 11.62 -13.66 16.33
C ASN A 491 11.36 -12.51 15.34
N SER A 492 12.40 -12.08 14.62
CA SER A 492 12.28 -10.97 13.66
C SER A 492 11.29 -11.27 12.53
N MET A 493 11.12 -12.53 12.12
CA MET A 493 10.14 -12.94 11.09
C MET A 493 8.73 -12.43 11.35
N GLN A 494 8.29 -12.54 12.61
CA GLN A 494 6.94 -12.15 13.05
C GLN A 494 6.94 -10.80 13.79
N GLY A 495 8.00 -10.51 14.55
CA GLY A 495 8.06 -9.43 15.53
C GLY A 495 8.76 -8.16 15.05
N GLU A 496 9.39 -8.16 13.88
CA GLU A 496 10.03 -6.98 13.30
C GLU A 496 9.00 -6.14 12.52
N PRO A 497 8.85 -4.84 12.84
CA PRO A 497 8.02 -3.93 12.08
C PRO A 497 8.81 -3.26 10.95
N SER A 498 8.12 -2.76 9.93
CA SER A 498 8.74 -1.97 8.86
C SER A 498 7.97 -0.71 8.53
N THR A 499 8.70 0.31 8.05
CA THR A 499 8.12 1.59 7.62
C THR A 499 7.12 1.40 6.47
N TYR A 500 7.45 0.56 5.48
CA TYR A 500 6.62 0.36 4.31
C TYR A 500 5.30 -0.37 4.62
N ASN A 501 5.31 -1.36 5.52
CA ASN A 501 4.07 -2.01 5.96
C ASN A 501 3.13 -0.99 6.61
N THR A 502 3.71 -0.13 7.45
CA THR A 502 2.96 0.88 8.18
C THR A 502 2.38 1.93 7.22
N ALA A 503 3.10 2.33 6.16
CA ALA A 503 2.58 3.24 5.13
C ALA A 503 1.35 2.65 4.40
N VAL A 504 1.42 1.38 4.04
CA VAL A 504 0.27 0.69 3.42
C VAL A 504 -0.90 0.58 4.39
N MET A 505 -0.63 0.27 5.66
CA MET A 505 -1.66 0.22 6.71
C MET A 505 -2.33 1.58 6.92
N VAL A 506 -1.54 2.67 6.91
CA VAL A 506 -2.05 4.05 6.96
C VAL A 506 -2.96 4.36 5.77
N GLY A 507 -2.58 3.95 4.57
CA GLY A 507 -3.43 4.06 3.37
C GLY A 507 -4.75 3.31 3.51
N LEU A 508 -4.69 2.05 3.97
CA LEU A 508 -5.88 1.21 4.20
C LEU A 508 -6.81 1.84 5.25
N LEU A 509 -6.27 2.22 6.41
CA LEU A 509 -7.05 2.82 7.50
C LEU A 509 -7.71 4.12 7.06
N SER A 510 -7.02 4.94 6.26
CA SER A 510 -7.55 6.20 5.73
C SER A 510 -8.75 5.98 4.81
N GLY A 511 -8.68 5.02 3.89
CA GLY A 511 -9.82 4.65 3.03
C GLY A 511 -11.00 4.00 3.77
N LEU A 512 -10.75 3.42 4.95
CA LEU A 512 -11.79 2.84 5.80
C LEU A 512 -12.46 3.84 6.75
N LEU A 513 -11.92 5.05 6.93
CA LEU A 513 -12.45 6.08 7.84
C LEU A 513 -13.90 6.44 7.54
N THR A 514 -14.25 6.57 6.26
CA THR A 514 -15.61 6.84 5.80
C THR A 514 -15.79 6.19 4.43
N THR A 515 -17.03 6.10 3.97
CA THR A 515 -17.26 6.03 2.53
C THR A 515 -16.75 7.30 1.87
N SER A 516 -15.92 7.15 0.84
CA SER A 516 -15.38 8.31 0.13
C SER A 516 -15.51 8.15 -1.38
N SER A 517 -15.66 9.29 -2.05
CA SER A 517 -15.33 9.43 -3.45
C SER A 517 -13.87 9.87 -3.55
N VAL A 518 -13.01 9.03 -4.13
CA VAL A 518 -11.64 9.40 -4.47
C VAL A 518 -11.62 10.61 -5.42
N LEU A 519 -10.48 11.32 -5.46
CA LEU A 519 -10.27 12.38 -6.45
C LEU A 519 -10.37 11.80 -7.87
N GLN A 520 -11.06 12.50 -8.78
CA GLN A 520 -11.12 12.11 -10.19
C GLN A 520 -9.85 12.47 -10.96
N SER A 521 -9.09 13.46 -10.47
CA SER A 521 -7.78 13.84 -10.98
C SER A 521 -6.86 14.22 -9.82
N PHE A 522 -5.57 13.94 -9.98
CA PHE A 522 -4.52 14.43 -9.07
C PHE A 522 -3.96 15.80 -9.50
N THR A 523 -4.28 16.26 -10.71
CA THR A 523 -3.71 17.49 -11.30
C THR A 523 -4.31 18.77 -10.78
#